data_AF-A0AA42IZQ5-F1
#
_entry.id   AF-A0AA42IZQ5-F1
#
_cell.length_a   1.000
_cell.length_b   1.000
_cell.length_c   1.000
_cell.angle_alpha   90.00
_cell.angle_beta   90.00
_cell.angle_gamma   90.00
#
_symmetry.space_group_name_H-M   'P 1'
#
loop_
_entity.id
_entity.type
_entity.pdbx_description
1 polymer ?
#
loop_
_entity_poly.entity_id
_entity_poly.type
_entity_poly.pdbx_seq_one_letter_code
_entity_poly.pdbx_strand_id
1 'polypeptide(L)'
;MTGLKIKEDVMQGIVQVIQPDTNHEMTYFPVKDLSLFFKWLKHYPEGLNYISVPMRECYSEMIYILRPQTLIIIEPDTISNNLKEVFGEDVLRYMEETAATNIDEEMPLMSWDMPHFLKRFYNAPTRKEALEIYNHWQEVIPLNNIYFCKVLEIFEEHLDEILNYFSLQEKVARDA
;
A
#
# COMPACT_ATOMS: atom_id res chain seq x y z
N MET A 1 6.70 -9.37 -15.94
CA MET A 1 7.73 -9.06 -14.92
C MET A 1 7.63 -10.11 -13.82
N THR A 2 8.74 -10.57 -13.25
CA THR A 2 8.73 -11.59 -12.18
C THR A 2 8.62 -10.91 -10.82
N GLY A 3 7.64 -11.31 -10.01
CA GLY A 3 7.47 -10.78 -8.66
C GLY A 3 6.91 -11.80 -7.67
N LEU A 4 6.91 -11.43 -6.40
CA LEU A 4 6.27 -12.17 -5.32
C LEU A 4 5.26 -11.26 -4.62
N LYS A 5 4.23 -11.86 -4.04
CA LYS A 5 3.35 -11.16 -3.11
C LYS A 5 3.35 -11.87 -1.77
N ILE A 6 3.57 -11.09 -0.72
CA ILE A 6 3.54 -11.54 0.66
C ILE A 6 2.17 -11.16 1.22
N LYS A 7 1.42 -12.16 1.70
CA LYS A 7 0.16 -11.94 2.40
C LYS A 7 0.31 -12.42 3.83
N GLU A 8 -0.10 -11.59 4.77
CA GLU A 8 -0.16 -11.99 6.16
C GLU A 8 -1.61 -12.29 6.57
N ASP A 9 -1.85 -13.49 7.06
CA ASP A 9 -3.09 -13.85 7.74
C ASP A 9 -2.82 -13.87 9.24
N VAL A 10 -3.21 -12.77 9.90
CA VAL A 10 -3.02 -12.58 11.34
C VAL A 10 -3.89 -13.56 12.16
N MET A 11 -5.07 -13.94 11.65
CA MET A 11 -5.97 -14.86 12.34
C MET A 11 -5.41 -16.27 12.38
N GLN A 12 -4.79 -16.71 11.28
CA GLN A 12 -4.14 -18.01 11.18
C GLN A 12 -2.69 -17.98 11.68
N GLY A 13 -2.11 -16.79 11.86
CA GLY A 13 -0.73 -16.61 12.28
C GLY A 13 0.27 -17.07 11.23
N ILE A 14 -0.06 -16.93 9.94
CA ILE A 14 0.77 -17.35 8.81
C ILE A 14 1.09 -16.20 7.85
N VAL A 15 2.25 -16.28 7.23
CA VAL A 15 2.71 -15.45 6.13
C VAL A 15 2.75 -16.34 4.89
N GLN A 16 1.93 -16.04 3.90
CA GLN A 16 1.91 -16.72 2.62
C GLN A 16 2.75 -15.95 1.60
N VAL A 17 3.54 -16.68 0.82
CA VAL A 17 4.23 -16.13 -0.35
C VAL A 17 3.58 -16.74 -1.59
N ILE A 18 3.05 -15.85 -2.43
CA ILE A 18 2.30 -16.23 -3.63
C ILE A 18 2.95 -15.63 -4.88
N GLN A 19 2.76 -16.30 -6.01
CA GLN A 19 3.11 -15.77 -7.31
C GLN A 19 1.98 -14.83 -7.80
N PRO A 20 2.23 -13.54 -8.09
CA PRO A 20 1.18 -12.57 -8.41
C PRO A 20 0.35 -12.93 -9.65
N ASP A 21 0.99 -13.43 -10.72
CA ASP A 21 0.33 -13.68 -12.00
C ASP A 21 -0.66 -14.85 -11.96
N THR A 22 -0.36 -15.87 -11.16
CA THR A 22 -1.15 -17.11 -11.07
C THR A 22 -1.94 -17.21 -9.76
N ASN A 23 -1.67 -16.30 -8.81
CA ASN A 23 -2.12 -16.36 -7.42
C ASN A 23 -1.85 -17.74 -6.78
N HIS A 24 -0.83 -18.45 -7.28
CA HIS A 24 -0.42 -19.76 -6.78
C HIS A 24 0.38 -19.60 -5.49
N GLU A 25 0.02 -20.33 -4.45
CA GLU A 25 0.77 -20.37 -3.20
C GLU A 25 2.09 -21.10 -3.42
N MET A 26 3.20 -20.41 -3.18
CA MET A 26 4.54 -20.98 -3.30
C MET A 26 4.99 -21.62 -1.99
N THR A 27 4.72 -20.94 -0.88
CA THR A 27 5.12 -21.38 0.47
C THR A 27 4.39 -20.55 1.53
N TYR A 28 4.45 -21.00 2.78
CA TYR A 28 3.97 -20.27 3.94
C TYR A 28 4.90 -20.42 5.13
N PHE A 29 4.89 -19.43 6.03
CA PHE A 29 5.70 -19.38 7.25
C PHE A 29 4.86 -18.94 8.45
N PRO A 30 5.18 -19.35 9.67
CA PRO A 30 4.55 -18.78 10.86
C PRO A 30 4.94 -17.31 11.03
N VAL A 31 3.97 -16.42 11.29
CA VAL A 31 4.21 -14.99 11.58
C VAL A 31 5.16 -14.80 12.76
N LYS A 32 5.11 -15.71 13.74
CA LYS A 32 5.95 -15.68 14.94
C LYS A 32 7.42 -16.02 14.68
N ASP A 33 7.75 -16.58 13.51
CA ASP A 33 9.13 -16.96 13.15
C ASP A 33 9.47 -16.52 11.72
N LEU A 34 9.65 -15.21 11.56
CA LEU A 34 10.09 -14.61 10.30
C LEU A 34 11.53 -15.02 9.91
N SER A 35 12.29 -15.70 10.78
CA SER A 35 13.62 -16.20 10.42
C SER A 35 13.58 -17.25 9.32
N LEU A 36 12.48 -18.01 9.23
CA LEU A 36 12.25 -18.98 8.17
C LEU A 36 12.00 -18.27 6.83
N PHE A 37 11.14 -17.24 6.84
CA PHE A 37 10.91 -16.40 5.68
C PHE A 37 12.21 -15.74 5.19
N PHE A 38 13.00 -15.16 6.10
CA PHE A 38 14.30 -14.56 5.78
C PHE A 38 15.26 -15.57 5.13
N LYS A 39 15.39 -16.76 5.70
CA LYS A 39 16.24 -17.83 5.15
C LYS A 39 15.76 -18.26 3.77
N TRP A 40 14.46 -18.40 3.58
CA TRP A 40 13.87 -18.76 2.29
C TRP A 40 14.15 -17.68 1.24
N LEU A 41 13.84 -16.41 1.54
CA LEU A 41 14.04 -15.29 0.62
C LEU A 41 15.51 -15.14 0.23
N LYS A 42 16.44 -15.33 1.17
CA LYS A 42 17.89 -15.29 0.92
C LYS A 42 18.32 -16.29 -0.16
N HIS A 43 17.76 -17.49 -0.15
CA HIS A 43 18.11 -18.58 -1.08
C HIS A 43 17.17 -18.67 -2.29
N TYR A 44 16.17 -17.78 -2.39
CA TYR A 44 15.27 -17.76 -3.54
C TYR A 44 16.06 -17.47 -4.82
N PRO A 45 16.03 -18.38 -5.82
CA PRO A 45 17.00 -18.39 -6.92
C PRO A 45 16.70 -17.39 -8.03
N GLU A 46 15.47 -16.85 -8.12
CA GLU A 46 15.07 -16.01 -9.24
C GLU A 46 15.39 -14.53 -9.01
N GLY A 47 15.66 -13.81 -10.10
CA GLY A 47 15.74 -12.36 -10.10
C GLY A 47 14.34 -11.76 -9.96
N LEU A 48 14.04 -11.21 -8.79
CA LEU A 48 12.76 -10.58 -8.50
C LEU A 48 12.78 -9.11 -8.94
N ASN A 49 11.88 -8.73 -9.83
CA ASN A 49 11.71 -7.34 -10.23
C ASN A 49 10.99 -6.54 -9.15
N TYR A 50 10.01 -7.15 -8.49
CA TYR A 50 9.27 -6.52 -7.40
C TYR A 50 8.79 -7.54 -6.35
N ILE A 51 8.51 -7.06 -5.14
CA ILE A 51 7.80 -7.80 -4.09
C ILE A 51 6.70 -6.91 -3.54
N SER A 52 5.46 -7.41 -3.57
CA SER A 52 4.33 -6.82 -2.86
C SER A 52 4.34 -7.26 -1.41
N VAL A 53 4.24 -6.31 -0.48
CA VAL A 53 4.34 -6.55 0.96
C VAL A 53 3.11 -6.05 1.73
N PRO A 54 2.78 -6.66 2.89
CA PRO A 54 1.89 -6.06 3.88
C PRO A 54 2.50 -4.76 4.42
N MET A 55 1.66 -3.90 5.01
CA MET A 55 2.09 -2.66 5.70
C MET A 55 2.73 -2.97 7.05
N ARG A 56 3.93 -3.58 6.99
CA ARG A 56 4.79 -3.84 8.15
C ARG A 56 6.25 -3.68 7.77
N GLU A 57 6.93 -2.82 8.52
CA GLU A 57 8.32 -2.42 8.30
C GLU A 57 9.29 -3.59 8.19
N CYS A 58 9.11 -4.64 9.00
CA CYS A 58 10.02 -5.79 9.03
C CYS A 58 10.17 -6.48 7.66
N TYR A 59 9.11 -6.53 6.83
CA TYR A 59 9.22 -7.10 5.48
C TYR A 59 10.08 -6.22 4.59
N SER A 60 9.83 -4.91 4.59
CA SER A 60 10.60 -3.96 3.80
C SER A 60 12.08 -3.99 4.17
N GLU A 61 12.41 -3.93 5.47
CA GLU A 61 13.79 -4.00 5.96
C GLU A 61 14.52 -5.27 5.50
N MET A 62 13.87 -6.44 5.67
CA MET A 62 14.45 -7.72 5.24
C MET A 62 14.73 -7.75 3.74
N ILE A 63 13.80 -7.21 2.94
CA ILE A 63 13.93 -7.18 1.48
C ILE A 63 15.03 -6.19 1.06
N TYR A 64 15.10 -5.01 1.66
CA TYR A 64 16.17 -4.03 1.40
C TYR A 64 17.56 -4.62 1.63
N ILE A 65 17.73 -5.44 2.68
CA ILE A 65 19.01 -6.10 2.98
C ILE A 65 19.32 -7.23 1.98
N LEU A 66 18.34 -8.08 1.68
CA LEU A 66 18.57 -9.31 0.91
C LEU A 66 18.53 -9.12 -0.60
N ARG A 67 17.76 -8.13 -1.07
CA ARG A 67 17.40 -7.91 -2.46
C ARG A 67 17.29 -6.39 -2.76
N PRO A 68 18.38 -5.61 -2.60
CA PRO A 68 18.34 -4.14 -2.72
C PRO A 68 17.94 -3.60 -4.10
N GLN A 69 17.97 -4.43 -5.15
CA GLN A 69 17.55 -4.04 -6.50
C GLN A 69 16.07 -4.34 -6.78
N THR A 70 15.40 -5.04 -5.88
CA THR A 70 14.00 -5.44 -6.03
C THR A 70 13.11 -4.30 -5.57
N LEU A 71 12.11 -3.95 -6.38
CA LEU A 71 11.15 -2.91 -6.05
C LEU A 71 10.18 -3.41 -4.97
N ILE A 72 10.08 -2.71 -3.85
CA ILE A 72 9.10 -3.03 -2.81
C ILE A 72 7.85 -2.21 -3.09
N ILE A 73 6.70 -2.88 -3.13
CA ILE A 73 5.41 -2.21 -3.40
C ILE A 73 4.39 -2.55 -2.31
N ILE A 74 3.50 -1.60 -2.04
CA ILE A 74 2.27 -1.85 -1.30
C ILE A 74 1.10 -1.63 -2.26
N GLU A 75 0.24 -2.65 -2.38
CA GLU A 75 -0.87 -2.62 -3.32
C GLU A 75 -2.08 -1.85 -2.76
N PRO A 76 -2.94 -1.28 -3.63
CA PRO A 76 -4.12 -0.50 -3.22
C PRO A 76 -5.05 -1.25 -2.24
N ASP A 77 -5.26 -2.54 -2.47
CA ASP A 77 -6.09 -3.39 -1.60
C ASP A 77 -5.48 -3.53 -0.20
N THR A 78 -4.14 -3.56 -0.10
CA THR A 78 -3.43 -3.67 1.18
C THR A 78 -3.63 -2.42 2.01
N ILE A 79 -3.57 -1.24 1.38
CA ILE A 79 -3.80 0.05 2.04
C ILE A 79 -5.26 0.16 2.46
N SER A 80 -6.19 -0.19 1.58
CA SER A 80 -7.62 -0.15 1.88
C SER A 80 -7.98 -1.07 3.06
N ASN A 81 -7.41 -2.29 3.11
CA ASN A 81 -7.63 -3.22 4.22
C ASN A 81 -6.98 -2.72 5.51
N ASN A 82 -5.75 -2.18 5.44
CA ASN A 82 -5.08 -1.63 6.63
C ASN A 82 -5.86 -0.46 7.24
N LEU A 83 -6.36 0.46 6.42
CA LEU A 83 -7.20 1.56 6.90
C LEU A 83 -8.48 1.04 7.58
N LYS A 84 -9.14 0.02 7.01
CA LYS A 84 -10.30 -0.62 7.65
C LYS A 84 -9.96 -1.28 8.98
N GLU A 85 -8.80 -1.93 9.10
CA GLU A 85 -8.35 -2.55 10.34
C GLU A 85 -8.03 -1.52 11.43
N VAL A 86 -7.40 -0.40 11.06
CA VAL A 86 -6.98 0.66 11.99
C VAL A 86 -8.18 1.46 12.50
N PHE A 87 -9.11 1.83 11.62
CA PHE A 87 -10.22 2.72 11.96
C PHE A 87 -11.53 1.98 12.25
N GLY A 88 -11.70 0.77 11.74
CA GLY A 88 -12.99 0.08 11.68
C GLY A 88 -13.84 0.57 10.51
N GLU A 89 -14.75 -0.29 10.01
CA GLU A 89 -15.61 0.05 8.86
C GLU A 89 -16.50 1.28 9.13
N ASP A 90 -16.99 1.42 10.37
CA ASP A 90 -17.91 2.51 10.74
C ASP A 90 -17.23 3.89 10.79
N VAL A 91 -15.97 3.96 11.25
CA VAL A 91 -15.22 5.23 11.29
C VAL A 91 -14.76 5.61 9.89
N LEU A 92 -14.36 4.62 9.09
CA LEU A 92 -14.06 4.87 7.68
C LEU A 92 -15.28 5.47 6.99
N ARG A 93 -16.46 4.85 7.17
CA ARG A 93 -17.76 5.34 6.67
C ARG A 93 -18.10 6.73 7.18
N TYR A 94 -17.86 7.03 8.46
CA TYR A 94 -18.05 8.36 9.02
C TYR A 94 -17.15 9.42 8.37
N MET A 95 -15.90 9.07 8.01
CA MET A 95 -15.03 9.95 7.23
C MET A 95 -15.58 10.19 5.82
N GLU A 96 -16.21 9.19 5.20
CA GLU A 96 -16.93 9.33 3.91
C GLU A 96 -18.16 10.27 4.05
N GLU A 97 -18.94 10.10 5.12
CA GLU A 97 -20.16 10.88 5.37
C GLU A 97 -19.88 12.34 5.74
N THR A 98 -18.86 12.60 6.56
CA THR A 98 -18.48 13.96 6.98
C THR A 98 -17.97 14.79 5.81
N ALA A 99 -17.28 14.15 4.85
CA ALA A 99 -16.79 14.85 3.67
C ALA A 99 -17.92 15.24 2.71
N ALA A 100 -18.98 14.44 2.60
CA ALA A 100 -20.17 14.77 1.80
C ALA A 100 -20.92 16.02 2.32
N THR A 101 -20.79 16.35 3.61
CA THR A 101 -21.43 17.53 4.21
C THR A 101 -20.60 18.82 4.11
N ASN A 102 -19.32 18.73 3.76
CA ASN A 102 -18.39 19.87 3.64
C ASN A 102 -18.01 20.17 2.18
N ILE A 103 -18.79 19.69 1.21
CA ILE A 103 -18.67 20.11 -0.19
C ILE A 103 -19.19 21.54 -0.26
N ASP A 104 -18.30 22.51 -0.03
CA ASP A 104 -18.57 23.91 -0.34
C ASP A 104 -18.80 24.00 -1.86
N GLU A 105 -19.98 24.47 -2.28
CA GLU A 105 -20.47 24.42 -3.66
C GLU A 105 -19.56 25.17 -4.67
N GLU A 106 -18.58 25.94 -4.18
CA GLU A 106 -17.65 26.74 -4.99
C GLU A 106 -16.30 26.06 -5.30
N MET A 107 -15.92 24.95 -4.64
CA MET A 107 -14.63 24.27 -4.93
C MET A 107 -14.74 22.72 -4.93
N PRO A 108 -15.20 22.11 -6.03
CA PRO A 108 -15.28 20.65 -6.18
C PRO A 108 -13.93 19.90 -6.12
N LEU A 109 -12.82 20.65 -6.12
CA LEU A 109 -11.44 20.14 -6.15
C LEU A 109 -10.83 19.94 -4.75
N MET A 110 -11.45 20.47 -3.70
CA MET A 110 -10.89 20.56 -2.34
C MET A 110 -11.63 19.67 -1.34
N SER A 111 -11.97 18.45 -1.74
CA SER A 111 -12.57 17.48 -0.82
C SER A 111 -11.46 16.67 -0.15
N TRP A 112 -11.40 16.74 1.18
CA TRP A 112 -10.61 15.85 2.03
C TRP A 112 -11.30 14.47 2.20
N ASP A 113 -12.32 14.19 1.38
CA ASP A 113 -12.98 12.90 1.26
C ASP A 113 -11.99 11.78 0.94
N MET A 114 -11.88 10.83 1.87
CA MET A 114 -10.96 9.70 1.77
C MET A 114 -11.23 8.82 0.54
N PRO A 115 -12.47 8.33 0.31
CA PRO A 115 -12.83 7.65 -0.93
C PRO A 115 -12.46 8.39 -2.21
N HIS A 116 -12.76 9.69 -2.29
CA HIS A 116 -12.42 10.49 -3.47
C HIS A 116 -10.91 10.61 -3.65
N PHE A 117 -10.18 10.88 -2.56
CA PHE A 117 -8.72 10.92 -2.56
C PHE A 117 -8.14 9.59 -3.04
N LEU A 118 -8.48 8.47 -2.40
CA LEU A 118 -7.97 7.14 -2.76
C LEU A 118 -8.30 6.79 -4.21
N LYS A 119 -9.53 7.06 -4.65
CA LYS A 119 -9.92 6.85 -6.04
C LYS A 119 -9.09 7.70 -6.99
N ARG A 120 -8.90 8.99 -6.72
CA ARG A 120 -8.13 9.89 -7.59
C ARG A 120 -6.64 9.49 -7.60
N PHE A 121 -6.09 9.19 -6.44
CA PHE A 121 -4.71 8.77 -6.25
C PHE A 121 -4.39 7.49 -7.03
N TYR A 122 -5.16 6.41 -6.88
CA TYR A 122 -4.91 5.15 -7.60
C TYR A 122 -5.31 5.14 -9.07
N ASN A 123 -6.10 6.12 -9.52
CA ASN A 123 -6.35 6.35 -10.95
C ASN A 123 -5.29 7.24 -11.60
N ALA A 124 -4.29 7.73 -10.86
CA ALA A 124 -3.19 8.48 -11.44
C ALA A 124 -2.41 7.59 -12.43
N PRO A 125 -2.10 8.09 -13.63
CA PRO A 125 -1.41 7.31 -14.66
C PRO A 125 0.08 7.15 -14.40
N THR A 126 0.68 8.03 -13.57
CA THR A 126 2.12 8.02 -13.29
C THR A 126 2.40 8.20 -11.80
N ARG A 127 3.59 7.73 -11.35
CA ARG A 127 4.08 7.97 -9.98
C ARG A 127 4.12 9.46 -9.65
N LYS A 128 4.51 10.29 -10.62
CA LYS A 128 4.62 11.74 -10.43
C LYS A 128 3.24 12.36 -10.15
N GLU A 129 2.25 12.01 -10.96
CA GLU A 129 0.87 12.51 -10.77
C GLU A 129 0.26 12.01 -9.46
N ALA A 130 0.52 10.75 -9.09
CA ALA A 130 0.09 10.22 -7.78
C ALA A 130 0.67 11.02 -6.61
N LEU A 131 1.98 11.34 -6.67
CA LEU A 131 2.64 12.17 -5.66
C LEU A 131 2.07 13.59 -5.62
N GLU A 132 1.77 14.20 -6.78
CA GLU A 132 1.13 15.52 -6.84
C GLU A 132 -0.26 15.52 -6.19
N ILE A 133 -1.06 14.48 -6.45
CA ILE A 133 -2.39 14.30 -5.82
C ILE A 133 -2.25 14.16 -4.30
N TYR A 134 -1.28 13.36 -3.85
CA TYR A 134 -1.01 13.18 -2.43
C TYR A 134 -0.59 14.48 -1.76
N ASN A 135 0.40 15.18 -2.29
CA ASN A 135 0.87 16.46 -1.75
C ASN A 135 -0.25 17.48 -1.64
N HIS A 136 -1.10 17.58 -2.67
CA HIS A 136 -2.25 18.48 -2.63
C HIS A 136 -3.26 18.08 -1.55
N TRP A 137 -3.51 16.78 -1.37
CA TRP A 137 -4.41 16.29 -0.32
C TRP A 137 -3.87 16.62 1.08
N GLN A 138 -2.56 16.53 1.31
CA GLN A 138 -1.93 16.92 2.58
C GLN A 138 -2.16 18.40 2.94
N GLU A 139 -2.25 19.29 1.95
CA GLU A 139 -2.44 20.73 2.18
C GLU A 139 -3.86 21.09 2.64
N VAL A 140 -4.84 20.25 2.30
CA VAL A 140 -6.27 20.56 2.45
C VAL A 140 -6.95 19.74 3.55
N ILE A 141 -6.26 18.74 4.07
CA ILE A 141 -6.77 17.82 5.08
C ILE A 141 -6.90 18.50 6.46
N PRO A 142 -8.01 18.29 7.19
CA PRO A 142 -8.20 18.90 8.51
C PRO A 142 -7.31 18.25 9.58
N LEU A 143 -6.19 18.89 9.90
CA LEU A 143 -5.24 18.43 10.94
C LEU A 143 -5.76 18.52 12.38
N ASN A 144 -6.94 19.10 12.61
CA ASN A 144 -7.60 19.10 13.91
C ASN A 144 -8.35 17.78 14.19
N ASN A 145 -8.41 16.86 13.23
CA ASN A 145 -9.04 15.57 13.37
C ASN A 145 -7.98 14.45 13.38
N ILE A 146 -7.91 13.73 14.51
CA ILE A 146 -6.91 12.69 14.77
C ILE A 146 -6.94 11.54 13.75
N TYR A 147 -8.11 11.23 13.17
CA TYR A 147 -8.23 10.15 12.19
C TYR A 147 -7.50 10.50 10.89
N PHE A 148 -7.63 11.74 10.44
CA PHE A 148 -6.93 12.23 9.25
C PHE A 148 -5.42 12.35 9.47
N CYS A 149 -4.99 12.81 10.65
CA CYS A 149 -3.59 12.74 11.05
C CYS A 149 -3.05 11.31 10.98
N LYS A 150 -3.83 10.34 11.45
CA LYS A 150 -3.39 8.94 11.44
C LYS A 150 -3.30 8.35 10.03
N VAL A 151 -4.19 8.74 9.11
CA VAL A 151 -4.07 8.37 7.69
C VAL A 151 -2.79 8.94 7.09
N LEU A 152 -2.49 10.22 7.36
CA LEU A 152 -1.25 10.83 6.88
C LEU A 152 -0.03 10.08 7.37
N GLU A 153 0.04 9.78 8.67
CA GLU A 153 1.12 8.98 9.25
C GLU A 153 1.31 7.66 8.50
N ILE A 154 0.24 6.90 8.27
CA ILE A 154 0.27 5.61 7.55
C ILE A 154 0.79 5.77 6.12
N PHE A 155 0.35 6.82 5.41
CA PHE A 155 0.84 7.10 4.07
C PHE A 155 2.29 7.54 4.06
N GLU A 156 2.71 8.41 4.98
CA GLU A 156 4.08 8.93 5.07
C GLU A 156 5.09 7.82 5.41
N GLU A 157 4.73 6.93 6.34
CA GLU A 157 5.56 5.78 6.74
C GLU A 157 5.86 4.82 5.58
N HIS A 158 4.98 4.78 4.58
CA HIS A 158 5.03 3.83 3.47
C HIS A 158 5.00 4.48 2.08
N LEU A 159 5.22 5.80 2.00
CA LEU A 159 4.90 6.58 0.80
C LEU A 159 5.67 6.08 -0.42
N ASP A 160 6.95 5.76 -0.25
CA ASP A 160 7.78 5.28 -1.33
C ASP A 160 7.32 3.92 -1.86
N GLU A 161 7.01 2.95 -0.98
CA GLU A 161 6.48 1.65 -1.38
C GLU A 161 5.09 1.75 -2.02
N ILE A 162 4.24 2.66 -1.54
CA ILE A 162 2.94 2.95 -2.15
C ILE A 162 3.15 3.55 -3.55
N LEU A 163 4.05 4.52 -3.70
CA LEU A 163 4.34 5.16 -4.99
C LEU A 163 5.05 4.23 -5.98
N ASN A 164 5.79 3.25 -5.49
CA ASN A 164 6.43 2.23 -6.32
C ASN A 164 5.41 1.36 -7.07
N TYR A 165 4.17 1.23 -6.57
CA TYR A 165 3.07 0.59 -7.32
C TYR A 165 2.88 1.24 -8.69
N PHE A 166 2.83 2.57 -8.77
CA PHE A 166 2.68 3.28 -10.04
C PHE A 166 3.89 3.10 -10.94
N SER A 167 5.10 3.07 -10.37
CA SER A 167 6.32 2.78 -11.15
C SER A 167 6.30 1.37 -11.76
N LEU A 168 5.70 0.41 -11.07
CA LEU A 168 5.48 -0.93 -11.61
C LEU A 168 4.45 -0.90 -12.74
N GLN A 169 3.30 -0.26 -12.54
CA GLN A 169 2.26 -0.13 -13.57
C GLN A 169 2.78 0.53 -14.85
N GLU A 170 3.58 1.59 -14.70
CA GLU A 170 4.23 2.25 -15.83
C GLU A 170 5.18 1.32 -16.59
N LYS A 171 5.95 0.49 -15.90
CA LYS A 171 6.84 -0.49 -16.55
C LYS A 171 6.04 -1.55 -17.29
N VAL A 172 5.01 -2.10 -16.64
CA VAL A 172 4.12 -3.09 -17.25
C VAL A 172 3.44 -2.52 -18.51
N ALA A 173 2.95 -1.27 -18.46
CA ALA A 173 2.31 -0.62 -19.59
C ALA A 173 3.26 -0.31 -20.76
N ARG A 174 4.56 -0.11 -20.50
CA ARG A 174 5.58 0.09 -21.55
C ARG A 174 6.01 -1.21 -22.23
N ASP A 175 5.95 -2.32 -21.49
CA ASP A 175 6.40 -3.64 -21.94
C ASP A 175 5.25 -4.47 -22.57
N ALA A 176 4.01 -3.97 -22.55
CA ALA A 176 2.80 -4.58 -23.13
C ALA A 176 2.53 -4.10 -24.57
#